data_AF-A0A9E0XMK9-F1
#
_entry.id   AF-A0A9E0XMK9-F1
#
_cell.length_a   1.000
_cell.length_b   1.000
_cell.length_c   1.000
_cell.angle_alpha   90.00
_cell.angle_beta   90.00
_cell.angle_gamma   90.00
#
_symmetry.space_group_name_H-M   'P 1'
#
loop_
_entity.id
_entity.type
_entity.pdbx_description
1 polymer ?
#
loop_
_entity_poly.entity_id
_entity_poly.type
_entity_poly.pdbx_seq_one_letter_code
_entity_poly.pdbx_strand_id
1 'polypeptide(L)' 'MARKEKSWNPPIGAIANYVGKASGITRRGHTVRIKAEARGGRFVVEAIGTNGKSVLLTIKRENLAPLQPGLFDE' A
#
# COMPACT_ATOMS: atom_id res chain seq x y z
N MET A 1 -15.75 -12.40 16.85
CA MET A 1 -14.67 -12.18 15.86
C MET A 1 -14.48 -10.68 15.72
N ALA A 2 -13.30 -10.17 16.04
CA ALA A 2 -13.03 -8.75 16.30
C ALA A 2 -13.38 -7.84 15.11
N ARG A 3 -13.92 -6.66 15.44
CA ARG A 3 -14.26 -5.55 14.53
C ARG A 3 -13.05 -5.25 13.65
N LYS A 4 -13.12 -5.55 12.35
CA LYS A 4 -12.11 -5.17 11.35
C LYS A 4 -11.81 -3.69 11.58
N GLU A 5 -10.58 -3.38 11.98
CA GLU A 5 -10.16 -2.01 12.28
C GLU A 5 -10.56 -1.08 11.13
N LYS A 6 -10.92 0.15 11.51
CA LYS A 6 -11.37 1.22 10.63
C LYS A 6 -10.44 1.28 9.41
N SER A 7 -10.95 0.88 8.24
CA SER A 7 -10.17 0.82 7.00
C SER A 7 -9.48 2.17 6.81
N TRP A 8 -8.16 2.19 6.97
CA TRP A 8 -7.36 3.39 6.79
C TRP A 8 -7.62 3.97 5.39
N ASN A 9 -7.85 5.28 5.31
CA ASN A 9 -8.05 5.97 4.04
C ASN A 9 -6.75 6.71 3.67
N PRO A 10 -5.96 6.19 2.73
CA PRO A 10 -4.64 6.72 2.44
C PRO A 10 -4.74 8.08 1.72
N PRO A 11 -4.00 9.11 2.17
CA PRO A 11 -3.95 10.38 1.47
C PRO A 11 -3.14 10.25 0.16
N ILE A 12 -3.50 11.06 -0.83
CA ILE A 12 -2.76 11.14 -2.10
C ILE A 12 -1.34 11.64 -1.81
N GLY A 13 -0.34 11.00 -2.42
CA GLY A 13 1.07 11.30 -2.19
C GLY A 13 1.70 10.54 -1.04
N ALA A 14 0.91 9.92 -0.14
CA ALA A 14 1.45 9.16 0.98
C ALA A 14 2.19 7.91 0.53
N ILE A 15 3.18 7.52 1.34
CA ILE A 15 3.85 6.23 1.23
C ILE A 15 3.05 5.22 2.06
N ALA A 16 2.74 4.08 1.44
CA ALA A 16 1.94 3.02 2.03
C ALA A 16 2.62 1.67 1.84
N ASN A 17 2.30 0.73 2.71
CA ASN A 17 2.66 -0.67 2.55
C ASN A 17 1.52 -1.42 1.86
N TYR A 18 1.82 -2.02 0.71
CA TYR A 18 0.95 -2.98 0.05
C TYR A 18 1.14 -4.37 0.67
N VAL A 19 0.06 -4.89 1.26
CA VAL A 19 -0.04 -6.22 1.87
C VAL A 19 -0.82 -7.13 0.92
N GLY A 20 -0.10 -7.71 -0.04
CA GLY A 20 -0.66 -8.63 -1.04
C GLY A 20 -0.76 -10.08 -0.55
N LYS A 21 -1.58 -10.89 -1.24
CA LYS A 21 -1.79 -12.32 -0.92
C LYS A 21 -0.72 -13.28 -1.47
N ALA A 22 0.25 -12.80 -2.27
CA ALA A 22 1.23 -13.64 -2.92
C ALA A 22 2.32 -14.09 -1.92
N SER A 23 2.12 -15.28 -1.37
CA SER A 23 2.83 -15.94 -0.27
C SER A 23 4.26 -16.45 -0.57
N GLY A 24 4.93 -15.97 -1.62
CA GLY A 24 6.18 -16.58 -2.08
C GLY A 24 7.47 -15.91 -1.60
N ILE A 25 7.56 -14.58 -1.74
CA ILE A 25 8.86 -13.86 -1.66
C ILE A 25 8.85 -12.69 -0.67
N THR A 26 7.69 -12.22 -0.21
CA THR A 26 7.59 -10.96 0.56
C THR A 26 6.79 -11.09 1.85
N ARG A 27 7.42 -11.59 2.91
CA ARG A 27 6.96 -11.35 4.29
C ARG A 27 7.06 -9.86 4.72
N ARG A 28 7.65 -9.00 3.89
CA ARG A 28 7.96 -7.59 4.22
C ARG A 28 6.99 -6.54 3.65
N GLY A 29 5.98 -6.93 2.86
CA GLY A 29 5.14 -5.96 2.16
C GLY A 29 5.91 -5.16 1.10
N HIS A 30 5.21 -4.46 0.21
CA HIS A 30 5.84 -3.58 -0.78
C HIS A 30 5.53 -2.12 -0.48
N THR A 31 6.56 -1.28 -0.44
CA THR A 31 6.39 0.16 -0.32
C THR A 31 5.88 0.72 -1.65
N VAL A 32 4.76 1.41 -1.60
CA VAL A 32 4.10 2.04 -2.74
C VAL A 32 3.76 3.49 -2.41
N ARG A 33 3.67 4.34 -3.43
CA ARG A 33 3.21 5.73 -3.29
C ARG A 33 1.81 5.86 -3.86
N ILE A 34 0.90 6.48 -3.11
CA ILE A 34 -0.47 6.72 -3.55
C ILE A 34 -0.47 7.86 -4.58
N LYS A 35 -1.03 7.62 -5.77
CA LYS A 35 -1.12 8.62 -6.85
C LYS A 35 -2.52 9.21 -6.97
N ALA A 36 -3.56 8.39 -6.85
CA ALA A 36 -4.94 8.83 -6.95
C ALA A 36 -5.92 7.83 -6.32
N GLU A 37 -7.09 8.31 -5.94
CA GLU A 37 -8.24 7.44 -5.68
C GLU A 37 -8.79 6.89 -7.01
N ALA A 38 -9.18 5.62 -7.00
CA ALA A 38 -9.82 4.93 -8.11
C ALA A 38 -11.22 4.44 -7.71
N ARG A 39 -12.01 4.04 -8.71
CA ARG A 39 -13.40 3.63 -8.47
C ARG A 39 -13.50 2.37 -7.59
N GLY A 40 -14.51 2.36 -6.71
CA GLY A 40 -14.88 1.20 -5.91
C GLY A 40 -13.92 0.90 -4.76
N GLY A 41 -13.42 1.94 -4.11
CA GLY A 41 -12.52 1.81 -2.95
C GLY A 41 -11.16 1.22 -3.30
N ARG A 42 -10.64 1.60 -4.47
CA ARG A 42 -9.31 1.24 -4.95
C ARG A 42 -8.47 2.50 -5.06
N PHE A 43 -7.17 2.34 -5.15
CA PHE A 43 -6.22 3.43 -5.33
C PHE A 43 -5.26 3.07 -6.45
N VAL A 44 -4.93 4.07 -7.28
CA VAL A 44 -3.78 3.98 -8.17
C VAL A 44 -2.54 4.28 -7.35
N VAL A 45 -1.59 3.35 -7.38
CA VAL A 45 -0.33 3.47 -6.66
C VAL A 45 0.84 3.31 -7.62
N GLU A 46 1.94 3.97 -7.31
CA GLU A 46 3.23 3.80 -7.96
C GLU A 46 4.10 2.88 -7.11
N ALA A 47 4.66 1.86 -7.76
CA ALA A 47 5.61 0.93 -7.17
C ALA A 47 6.86 0.85 -8.04
N ILE A 48 7.94 0.29 -7.50
CA ILE A 48 9.15 -0.03 -8.27
C ILE A 48 9.08 -1.50 -8.66
N GLY A 49 9.08 -1.76 -9.97
CA GLY A 49 9.12 -3.10 -10.55
C GLY A 49 10.50 -3.76 -10.39
N THR A 50 10.58 -5.05 -10.70
CA THR A 50 11.80 -5.85 -10.57
C THR A 50 12.96 -5.36 -11.44
N ASN A 51 12.66 -4.64 -12.52
CA ASN A 51 13.65 -4.01 -13.41
C ASN A 51 14.03 -2.58 -12.96
N GLY A 52 13.63 -2.15 -11.77
CA GLY A 52 13.88 -0.80 -11.25
C GLY A 52 13.01 0.29 -11.85
N LYS A 53 12.10 -0.02 -12.78
CA LYS A 53 11.20 0.96 -13.39
C LYS A 53 9.97 1.20 -12.53
N SER A 54 9.45 2.41 -12.55
CA SER A 54 8.16 2.71 -11.94
C SER A 54 7.03 2.02 -12.69
N VAL A 55 6.10 1.45 -11.93
CA VAL A 55 4.88 0.82 -12.45
C VAL A 55 3.67 1.36 -11.70
N LEU A 56 2.56 1.53 -12.41
CA LEU A 56 1.29 1.94 -11.83
C LEU A 56 0.38 0.71 -11.66
N LEU A 57 -0.18 0.57 -10.46
CA LEU A 57 -1.03 -0.54 -10.08
C LEU A 57 -2.32 -0.02 -9.45
N THR A 58 -3.43 -0.70 -9.70
CA THR A 58 -4.68 -0.41 -9.01
C THR A 58 -4.88 -1.42 -7.88
N ILE A 59 -4.90 -0.94 -6.64
CA ILE A 59 -4.91 -1.77 -5.43
C ILE A 59 -6.16 -1.48 -4.62
N LYS A 60 -6.76 -2.51 -4.02
CA LYS A 60 -7.87 -2.34 -3.08
C LYS A 60 -7.39 -1.65 -1.80
N ARG A 61 -8.19 -0.73 -1.27
CA ARG A 61 -7.92 -0.05 0.01
C ARG A 61 -7.58 -1.03 1.14
N GLU A 62 -8.27 -2.16 1.21
CA GLU A 62 -8.06 -3.19 2.24
C GLU A 62 -6.67 -3.86 2.22
N ASN A 63 -5.91 -3.71 1.13
CA ASN A 63 -4.55 -4.22 1.01
C ASN A 63 -3.49 -3.12 1.23
N LEU A 64 -3.90 -1.91 1.59
CA LEU A 64 -3.00 -0.80 1.90
C LEU A 64 -2.98 -0.58 3.41
N ALA A 65 -1.78 -0.50 3.96
CA ALA A 65 -1.53 -0.19 5.36
C ALA A 65 -0.62 1.05 5.46
N PRO A 66 -0.74 1.84 6.55
CA PRO A 66 0.23 2.88 6.84
C PRO A 66 1.65 2.31 6.84
N LEU A 67 2.63 3.14 6.47
CA LEU A 67 4.02 2.80 6.73
C LEU A 67 4.19 2.61 8.24
N GLN A 68 4.91 1.57 8.65
CA GLN A 68 5.25 1.43 10.06
C GLN A 68 6.10 2.64 10.47
N PRO A 69 5.89 3.18 11.69
CA PRO A 69 6.71 4.28 12.18
C PRO A 69 8.19 3.89 12.08
N GLY A 70 8.99 4.78 11.54
CA GLY A 70 10.43 4.64 11.48
C GLY A 70 11.00 4.54 12.88
N LEU A 71 12.13 3.85 13.00
CA LEU A 71 12.85 3.74 14.28
C LEU A 71 13.25 5.10 14.87
N PHE A 72 13.25 6.15 14.05
CA PHE A 72 13.69 7.50 14.38
C PHE A 72 12.59 8.55 14.20
N ASP A 73 11.33 8.14 14.03
CA ASP A 73 10.21 9.07 13.96
C ASP A 73 9.82 9.45 15.40
N GLU A 74 10.36 10.57 15.90
CA GLU A 74 10.02 11.18 17.21
C GLU A 74 8.63 11.83 17.22
#